data_AF-A0A949MDA1-F1
#
_entry.id   AF-A0A949MDA1-F1
#
_cell.length_a   1.000
_cell.length_b   1.000
_cell.length_c   1.000
_cell.angle_alpha   90.00
_cell.angle_beta   90.00
_cell.angle_gamma   90.00
#
_symmetry.space_group_name_H-M   'P 1'
#
loop_
_entity.id
_entity.type
_entity.pdbx_description
1 polymer ?
#
loop_
_entity_poly.entity_id
_entity_poly.type
_entity_poly.pdbx_seq_one_letter_code
_entity_poly.pdbx_strand_id
1 'polypeptide(L)'
;LYSIAIAAVATLYAILFIRRAAAKSAWLRSPVTLLALIAPLLAWAFCADWTRCGFALPLLDIGACVLSAWQWKKSRDSRLAFPFLWSVFGLAALAKMGLYPRVWHYGFVLAMPAFVAGIFLLFWLLPARLQGKSPASARDFRLAVLLVLLAAFARLFAVSESVYARKQLPVGGGPDKIIAFGSPDARGPAFRAALDWIENNTPANATLAVLPEGITLNFLARRVNPTPCLSWDPNMMIVFGQARMTAAFEAHPPDYVVLIERNQSEFDTPEFGHSGYGQALMQWVTTNYSPVFLIGHPPLQNGRFGIQILRRRPAQPPPAPPRDSSGQDSKSSGMQTGL
;
A
#
# COMPACT_ATOMS: atom_id res chain seq x y z
N LEU A 1 7.65 16.72 -15.34
CA LEU A 1 8.72 16.43 -16.32
C LEU A 1 8.50 15.09 -17.03
N TYR A 2 8.34 13.98 -16.31
CA TYR A 2 8.13 12.64 -16.91
C TYR A 2 6.85 12.53 -17.77
N SER A 3 5.74 13.10 -17.28
CA SER A 3 4.46 13.25 -17.99
C SER A 3 4.63 13.92 -19.37
N ILE A 4 5.31 15.07 -19.37
CA ILE A 4 5.57 15.87 -20.56
C ILE A 4 6.45 15.10 -21.54
N ALA A 5 7.46 14.38 -21.06
CA ALA A 5 8.37 13.62 -21.91
C ALA A 5 7.64 12.53 -22.71
N ILE A 6 6.79 11.71 -22.09
CA ILE A 6 6.06 10.64 -22.80
C ILE A 6 5.08 11.22 -23.82
N ALA A 7 4.30 12.23 -23.43
CA ALA A 7 3.34 12.87 -24.33
C ALA A 7 4.04 13.61 -25.48
N ALA A 8 5.18 14.26 -25.22
CA ALA A 8 5.99 14.92 -26.24
C ALA A 8 6.60 13.91 -27.21
N VAL A 9 7.12 12.78 -26.72
CA VAL A 9 7.62 11.69 -27.56
C VAL A 9 6.48 11.13 -28.43
N ALA A 10 5.31 10.82 -27.86
CA ALA A 10 4.17 10.34 -28.63
C ALA A 10 3.75 11.32 -29.73
N THR A 11 3.71 12.62 -29.41
CA THR A 11 3.36 13.69 -30.36
C THR A 11 4.41 13.84 -31.46
N LEU A 12 5.69 13.87 -31.09
CA LEU A 12 6.81 13.95 -32.03
C LEU A 12 6.78 12.78 -33.01
N TYR A 13 6.61 11.55 -32.50
CA TYR A 13 6.54 10.37 -33.34
C TYR A 13 5.30 10.38 -34.24
N ALA A 14 4.14 10.80 -33.74
CA ALA A 14 2.97 10.99 -34.60
C ALA A 14 3.27 11.96 -35.75
N ILE A 15 3.94 13.09 -35.49
CA ILE A 15 4.36 14.05 -36.52
C ILE A 15 5.35 13.43 -37.51
N LEU A 16 6.36 12.69 -37.03
CA LEU A 16 7.35 12.03 -37.89
C LEU A 16 6.70 10.99 -38.80
N PHE A 17 5.77 10.17 -38.29
CA PHE A 17 5.00 9.23 -39.10
C PHE A 17 4.07 9.94 -40.10
N ILE A 18 3.46 11.08 -39.73
CA ILE A 18 2.68 11.91 -40.65
C ILE A 18 3.56 12.46 -41.79
N ARG A 19 4.76 12.95 -41.46
CA ARG A 19 5.72 13.49 -42.45
C ARG A 19 6.22 12.38 -43.37
N ARG A 20 6.52 11.21 -42.82
CA ARG A 20 6.92 10.01 -43.57
C ARG A 20 5.82 9.57 -44.55
N ALA A 21 4.57 9.56 -44.11
CA ALA A 21 3.42 9.24 -44.97
C ALA A 21 3.25 10.23 -46.13
N ALA A 22 3.47 11.53 -45.87
CA ALA A 22 3.34 12.59 -46.85
C ALA A 22 4.55 12.72 -47.80
N ALA A 23 5.67 12.07 -47.50
CA ALA A 23 6.88 12.17 -48.30
C ALA A 23 6.69 11.55 -49.70
N LYS A 24 7.15 12.25 -50.73
CA LYS A 24 7.21 11.76 -52.12
C LYS A 24 8.43 10.87 -52.39
N SER A 25 9.48 10.98 -51.58
CA SER A 25 10.71 10.21 -51.73
C SER A 25 10.51 8.73 -51.36
N ALA A 26 10.89 7.82 -52.27
CA ALA A 26 10.86 6.37 -52.02
C ALA A 26 11.78 5.97 -50.86
N TRP A 27 12.90 6.68 -50.67
CA TRP A 27 13.82 6.43 -49.56
C TRP A 27 13.18 6.66 -48.20
N LEU A 28 12.37 7.74 -48.05
CA LEU A 28 11.62 8.02 -46.82
C LEU A 28 10.56 6.96 -46.50
N ARG A 29 10.11 6.18 -47.48
CA ARG A 29 9.16 5.07 -47.28
C ARG A 29 9.84 3.71 -47.11
N SER A 30 11.16 3.64 -47.19
CA SER A 30 11.92 2.41 -47.04
C SER A 30 11.78 1.80 -45.63
N PRO A 31 11.96 0.47 -45.48
CA PRO A 31 12.00 -0.19 -44.17
C PRO A 31 13.16 0.31 -43.29
N VAL A 32 14.26 0.77 -43.89
CA VAL A 32 15.41 1.34 -43.16
C VAL A 32 15.01 2.58 -42.36
N THR A 33 14.23 3.48 -42.98
CA THR A 33 13.73 4.67 -42.26
C THR A 33 12.72 4.33 -41.17
N LEU A 34 11.92 3.27 -41.34
CA LEU A 34 11.04 2.77 -40.27
C LEU A 34 11.85 2.26 -39.09
N LEU A 35 12.88 1.46 -39.37
CA LEU A 35 13.77 0.92 -38.34
C LEU A 35 14.49 2.05 -37.60
N ALA A 36 14.99 3.04 -38.33
CA ALA A 36 15.64 4.23 -37.76
C ALA A 36 14.71 5.05 -36.86
N LEU A 37 13.39 5.04 -37.12
CA LEU A 37 12.40 5.64 -36.22
C LEU A 37 12.13 4.73 -35.00
N ILE A 38 11.88 3.44 -35.21
CA ILE A 38 11.45 2.54 -34.12
C ILE A 38 12.59 2.24 -33.14
N ALA A 39 13.82 2.05 -33.61
CA ALA A 39 14.96 1.66 -32.77
C ALA A 39 15.22 2.59 -31.57
N PRO A 40 15.33 3.92 -31.72
CA PRO A 40 15.51 4.81 -30.58
C PRO A 40 14.31 4.82 -29.63
N LEU A 41 13.09 4.66 -30.16
CA LEU A 41 11.88 4.58 -29.33
C LEU A 41 11.90 3.32 -28.46
N LEU A 42 12.32 2.18 -29.01
CA LEU A 42 12.47 0.93 -28.26
C LEU A 42 13.60 1.01 -27.26
N ALA A 43 14.76 1.55 -27.64
CA ALA A 43 15.87 1.76 -26.71
C ALA A 43 15.44 2.61 -25.51
N TRP A 44 14.71 3.70 -25.76
CA TRP A 44 14.11 4.50 -24.69
C TRP A 44 13.10 3.70 -23.86
N ALA A 45 12.20 2.95 -24.51
CA ALA A 45 11.21 2.13 -23.81
C ALA A 45 11.86 1.08 -22.90
N PHE A 46 12.96 0.44 -23.30
CA PHE A 46 13.66 -0.52 -22.44
C PHE A 46 14.30 0.12 -21.21
N CYS A 47 14.76 1.37 -21.33
CA CYS A 47 15.43 2.11 -20.25
C CYS A 47 14.46 2.92 -19.37
N ALA A 48 13.21 3.10 -19.79
CA ALA A 48 12.23 3.92 -19.10
C ALA A 48 11.75 3.28 -17.78
N ASP A 49 11.55 4.11 -16.75
CA ASP A 49 10.86 3.74 -15.52
C ASP A 49 9.33 3.69 -15.74
N TRP A 50 8.86 2.54 -16.23
CA TRP A 50 7.43 2.31 -16.48
C TRP A 50 6.56 2.32 -15.23
N THR A 51 7.11 2.31 -14.02
CA THR A 51 6.30 2.50 -12.80
C THR A 51 5.70 3.91 -12.74
N ARG A 52 6.26 4.86 -13.48
CA ARG A 52 5.81 6.26 -13.57
C ARG A 52 4.99 6.55 -14.84
N CYS A 53 4.62 5.53 -15.60
CA CYS A 53 3.89 5.70 -16.86
C CYS A 53 2.52 6.38 -16.68
N GLY A 54 1.91 6.23 -15.49
CA GLY A 54 0.65 6.87 -15.12
C GLY A 54 0.67 8.38 -15.38
N PHE A 55 1.80 9.05 -15.17
CA PHE A 55 1.91 10.51 -15.33
C PHE A 55 1.59 11.01 -16.75
N ALA A 56 1.71 10.17 -17.78
CA ALA A 56 1.36 10.57 -19.14
C ALA A 56 -0.16 10.59 -19.38
N LEU A 57 -0.93 9.87 -18.56
CA LEU A 57 -2.36 9.63 -18.78
C LEU A 57 -3.21 10.90 -18.86
N PRO A 58 -3.03 11.94 -18.02
CA PRO A 58 -3.82 13.17 -18.16
C PRO A 58 -3.65 13.80 -19.55
N LEU A 59 -2.42 13.84 -20.07
CA LEU A 59 -2.13 14.44 -21.38
C LEU A 59 -2.65 13.58 -22.53
N LEU A 60 -2.49 12.25 -22.43
CA LEU A 60 -3.01 11.33 -23.44
C LEU A 60 -4.55 11.35 -23.47
N ASP A 61 -5.19 11.40 -22.31
CA ASP A 61 -6.65 11.42 -22.21
C ASP A 61 -7.24 12.77 -22.63
N ILE A 62 -6.58 13.90 -22.32
CA ILE A 62 -6.91 15.21 -22.92
C ILE A 62 -6.80 15.12 -24.45
N GLY A 63 -5.75 14.50 -24.97
CA GLY A 63 -5.59 14.29 -26.42
C GLY A 63 -6.74 13.46 -27.01
N ALA A 64 -7.11 12.35 -26.37
CA ALA A 64 -8.23 11.50 -26.76
C ALA A 64 -9.56 12.28 -26.76
N CYS A 65 -9.82 13.05 -25.70
CA CYS A 65 -10.98 13.90 -25.51
C CYS A 65 -11.09 14.94 -26.62
N VAL A 66 -10.04 15.75 -26.84
CA VAL A 66 -10.01 16.83 -27.84
C VAL A 66 -10.17 16.28 -29.24
N LEU A 67 -9.45 15.21 -29.60
CA LEU A 67 -9.54 14.64 -30.94
C LEU A 67 -10.90 13.99 -31.20
N SER A 68 -11.51 13.32 -30.22
CA SER A 68 -12.84 12.75 -30.35
C SER A 68 -13.90 13.84 -30.51
N ALA A 69 -13.86 14.89 -29.68
CA ALA A 69 -14.77 16.03 -29.77
C ALA A 69 -14.65 16.76 -31.12
N TRP A 70 -13.43 17.00 -31.59
CA TRP A 70 -13.19 17.65 -32.88
C TRP A 70 -13.70 16.80 -34.06
N GLN A 71 -13.43 15.49 -34.05
CA GLN A 71 -13.92 14.59 -35.10
C GLN A 71 -15.45 14.51 -35.07
N TRP A 72 -16.05 14.38 -33.89
CA TRP A 72 -17.50 14.36 -33.73
C TRP A 72 -18.14 15.64 -34.28
N LYS A 73 -17.58 16.81 -33.98
CA LYS A 73 -18.06 18.09 -34.53
C LYS A 73 -17.99 18.13 -36.07
N LYS A 74 -16.96 17.53 -36.66
CA LYS A 74 -16.73 17.52 -38.11
C LYS A 74 -17.59 16.50 -38.86
N SER A 75 -17.70 15.27 -38.37
CA SER A 75 -18.39 14.17 -39.07
C SER A 75 -19.82 13.94 -38.58
N ARG A 76 -20.17 14.47 -37.39
CA ARG A 76 -21.39 14.12 -36.64
C ARG A 76 -21.55 12.61 -36.40
N ASP A 77 -20.45 11.87 -36.40
CA ASP A 77 -20.44 10.42 -36.15
C ASP A 77 -20.72 10.13 -34.66
N SER A 78 -21.90 9.57 -34.40
CA SER A 78 -22.35 9.23 -33.03
C SER A 78 -21.47 8.18 -32.36
N ARG A 79 -20.68 7.40 -33.12
CA ARG A 79 -19.73 6.41 -32.56
C ARG A 79 -18.63 7.06 -31.71
N LEU A 80 -18.37 8.36 -31.88
CA LEU A 80 -17.38 9.12 -31.13
C LEU A 80 -17.91 9.69 -29.80
N ALA A 81 -19.24 9.62 -29.56
CA ALA A 81 -19.83 10.10 -28.32
C ALA A 81 -19.33 9.30 -27.11
N PHE A 82 -19.28 7.97 -27.23
CA PHE A 82 -18.81 7.12 -26.13
C PHE A 82 -17.34 7.34 -25.78
N PRO A 83 -16.37 7.30 -26.73
CA PRO A 83 -14.97 7.62 -26.41
C PRO A 83 -14.77 9.00 -25.80
N PHE A 84 -15.53 10.01 -26.26
CA PHE A 84 -15.49 11.34 -25.66
C PHE A 84 -15.96 11.33 -24.20
N LEU A 85 -17.14 10.76 -23.93
CA LEU A 85 -17.67 10.64 -22.56
C LEU A 85 -16.76 9.81 -21.66
N TRP A 86 -16.16 8.74 -22.21
CA TRP A 86 -15.20 7.90 -21.49
C TRP A 86 -13.93 8.67 -21.12
N SER A 87 -13.41 9.50 -22.02
CA SER A 87 -12.29 10.41 -21.71
C SER A 87 -12.66 11.45 -20.67
N VAL A 88 -13.87 12.03 -20.71
CA VAL A 88 -14.33 12.95 -19.66
C VAL A 88 -14.39 12.23 -18.31
N PHE A 89 -14.91 11.00 -18.28
CA PHE A 89 -14.93 10.17 -17.08
C PHE A 89 -13.51 9.84 -16.59
N GLY A 90 -12.59 9.50 -17.49
CA GLY A 90 -11.18 9.26 -17.18
C GLY A 90 -10.52 10.48 -16.54
N LEU A 91 -10.69 11.67 -17.12
CA LEU A 91 -10.18 12.91 -16.54
C LEU A 91 -10.80 13.23 -15.18
N ALA A 92 -12.11 12.98 -14.99
CA ALA A 92 -12.76 13.15 -13.69
C ALA A 92 -12.20 12.17 -12.63
N ALA A 93 -11.96 10.91 -13.00
CA ALA A 93 -11.35 9.92 -12.12
C ALA A 93 -9.89 10.28 -11.77
N LEU A 94 -9.13 10.81 -12.74
CA LEU A 94 -7.78 11.33 -12.50
C LEU A 94 -7.78 12.58 -11.63
N ALA A 95 -8.78 13.46 -11.76
CA ALA A 95 -8.92 14.66 -10.94
C ALA A 95 -9.11 14.33 -9.45
N LYS A 96 -9.77 13.19 -9.13
CA LYS A 96 -9.85 12.67 -7.75
C LYS A 96 -8.47 12.39 -7.13
N MET A 97 -7.44 12.21 -7.95
CA MET A 97 -6.04 12.05 -7.53
C MET A 97 -5.20 13.31 -7.74
N GLY A 98 -5.82 14.48 -7.91
CA GLY A 98 -5.13 15.74 -8.21
C GLY A 98 -4.37 15.72 -9.55
N LEU A 99 -4.81 14.90 -10.52
CA LEU A 99 -4.12 14.66 -11.79
C LEU A 99 -2.68 14.12 -11.62
N TYR A 100 -2.43 13.43 -10.49
CA TYR A 100 -1.16 12.76 -10.20
C TYR A 100 -1.32 11.22 -10.18
N PRO A 101 -1.70 10.59 -11.31
CA PRO A 101 -1.91 9.15 -11.38
C PRO A 101 -0.66 8.35 -11.05
N ARG A 102 -0.87 7.29 -10.27
CA ARG A 102 0.13 6.31 -9.86
C ARG A 102 -0.39 4.91 -10.20
N VAL A 103 0.51 3.97 -10.47
CA VAL A 103 0.11 2.57 -10.76
C VAL A 103 0.00 1.70 -9.50
N TRP A 104 0.11 2.29 -8.31
CA TRP A 104 0.03 1.62 -7.02
C TRP A 104 -1.09 2.19 -6.14
N HIS A 105 -1.43 1.48 -5.05
CA HIS A 105 -2.63 1.72 -4.22
C HIS A 105 -3.91 1.81 -5.08
N TYR A 106 -4.80 2.77 -4.81
CA TYR A 106 -6.02 2.98 -5.60
C TYR A 106 -5.77 3.60 -6.99
N GLY A 107 -4.55 4.01 -7.28
CA GLY A 107 -4.23 4.72 -8.52
C GLY A 107 -4.45 3.88 -9.78
N PHE A 108 -4.18 2.58 -9.75
CA PHE A 108 -4.39 1.72 -10.91
C PHE A 108 -5.87 1.61 -11.31
N VAL A 109 -6.78 1.67 -10.34
CA VAL A 109 -8.24 1.63 -10.58
C VAL A 109 -8.70 2.93 -11.21
N LEU A 110 -8.34 4.07 -10.59
CA LEU A 110 -8.78 5.39 -11.05
C LEU A 110 -8.12 5.81 -12.36
N ALA A 111 -6.92 5.32 -12.66
CA ALA A 111 -6.21 5.59 -13.89
C ALA A 111 -6.66 4.72 -15.08
N MET A 112 -7.35 3.60 -14.82
CA MET A 112 -7.72 2.64 -15.86
C MET A 112 -8.56 3.25 -17.00
N PRO A 113 -9.60 4.07 -16.75
CA PRO A 113 -10.39 4.64 -17.83
C PRO A 113 -9.56 5.54 -18.76
N ALA A 114 -8.70 6.38 -18.19
CA ALA A 114 -7.78 7.24 -18.94
C ALA A 114 -6.73 6.43 -19.72
N PHE A 115 -6.27 5.30 -19.17
CA PHE A 115 -5.39 4.39 -19.89
C PHE A 115 -6.07 3.80 -21.14
N VAL A 116 -7.32 3.32 -21.01
CA VAL A 116 -8.10 2.81 -22.15
C VAL A 116 -8.30 3.89 -23.21
N ALA A 117 -8.62 5.13 -22.79
CA ALA A 117 -8.72 6.27 -23.71
C ALA A 117 -7.40 6.56 -24.42
N GLY A 118 -6.26 6.48 -23.71
CA GLY A 118 -4.93 6.58 -24.28
C GLY A 118 -4.64 5.49 -25.33
N ILE A 119 -5.01 4.24 -25.05
CA ILE A 119 -4.91 3.15 -26.04
C ILE A 119 -5.78 3.43 -27.26
N PHE A 120 -7.01 3.90 -27.06
CA PHE A 120 -7.90 4.29 -28.16
C PHE A 120 -7.31 5.44 -29.00
N LEU A 121 -6.73 6.45 -28.37
CA LEU A 121 -6.03 7.54 -29.05
C LEU A 121 -4.91 7.01 -29.95
N LEU A 122 -4.04 6.13 -29.40
CA LEU A 122 -2.84 5.65 -30.06
C LEU A 122 -3.14 4.60 -31.16
N PHE A 123 -4.10 3.70 -30.98
CA PHE A 123 -4.40 2.65 -31.97
C PHE A 123 -5.48 3.03 -32.98
N TRP A 124 -6.37 3.95 -32.61
CA TRP A 124 -7.52 4.32 -33.44
C TRP A 124 -7.47 5.76 -33.96
N LEU A 125 -7.53 6.76 -33.07
CA LEU A 125 -7.71 8.16 -33.50
C LEU A 125 -6.51 8.69 -34.29
N LEU A 126 -5.28 8.45 -33.84
CA LEU A 126 -4.08 8.89 -34.54
C LEU A 126 -3.85 8.10 -35.85
N PRO A 127 -3.94 6.76 -35.87
CA PRO A 127 -3.82 6.00 -37.11
C PRO A 127 -4.88 6.32 -38.15
N ALA A 128 -6.13 6.62 -37.77
CA ALA A 128 -7.18 7.01 -38.72
C ALA A 128 -6.79 8.28 -39.51
N ARG A 129 -6.07 9.21 -38.87
CA ARG A 129 -5.52 10.41 -39.54
C ARG A 129 -4.38 10.08 -40.51
N LEU A 130 -3.62 9.03 -40.22
CA LEU A 130 -2.54 8.54 -41.08
C LEU A 130 -3.07 7.75 -42.28
N GLN A 131 -4.14 6.97 -42.10
CA GLN A 131 -4.75 6.16 -43.17
C GLN A 131 -5.17 7.01 -44.37
N GLY A 132 -5.72 8.22 -44.12
CA GLY A 132 -6.08 9.16 -45.19
C GLY A 132 -4.91 9.68 -46.04
N LYS A 133 -3.65 9.44 -45.62
CA LYS A 133 -2.43 9.80 -46.37
C LYS A 133 -1.70 8.58 -46.91
N SER A 134 -1.58 7.52 -46.10
CA SER A 134 -0.98 6.25 -46.50
C SER A 134 -1.44 5.13 -45.55
N PRO A 135 -2.10 4.07 -46.06
CA PRO A 135 -2.50 2.91 -45.24
C PRO A 135 -1.30 2.23 -44.55
N ALA A 136 -0.16 2.16 -45.24
CA ALA A 136 1.07 1.56 -44.70
C ALA A 136 1.58 2.32 -43.46
N SER A 137 1.55 3.65 -43.48
CA SER A 137 2.03 4.45 -42.35
C SER A 137 1.17 4.31 -41.10
N ALA A 138 -0.14 4.09 -41.25
CA ALA A 138 -1.01 3.81 -40.11
C ALA A 138 -0.71 2.44 -39.47
N ARG A 139 -0.43 1.42 -40.29
CA ARG A 139 0.01 0.10 -39.82
C ARG A 139 1.35 0.20 -39.10
N ASP A 140 2.31 0.90 -39.70
CA ASP A 140 3.65 1.07 -39.12
C ASP A 140 3.60 1.82 -37.78
N PHE A 141 2.74 2.84 -37.64
CA PHE A 141 2.54 3.54 -36.37
C PHE A 141 1.97 2.62 -35.29
N ARG A 142 0.94 1.83 -35.62
CA ARG A 142 0.37 0.84 -34.69
C ARG A 142 1.41 -0.19 -34.25
N LEU A 143 2.24 -0.66 -35.19
CA LEU A 143 3.34 -1.57 -34.89
C LEU A 143 4.33 -0.93 -33.91
N ALA A 144 4.73 0.33 -34.15
CA ALA A 144 5.63 1.05 -33.25
C ALA A 144 5.04 1.17 -31.83
N VAL A 145 3.77 1.57 -31.71
CA VAL A 145 3.08 1.65 -30.41
C VAL A 145 3.01 0.29 -29.73
N LEU A 146 2.65 -0.77 -30.47
CA LEU A 146 2.57 -2.13 -29.94
C LEU A 146 3.92 -2.59 -29.38
N LEU A 147 5.01 -2.39 -30.13
CA LEU A 147 6.35 -2.79 -29.69
C LEU A 147 6.79 -2.03 -28.44
N VAL A 148 6.45 -0.74 -28.32
CA VAL A 148 6.71 0.04 -27.09
C VAL A 148 5.92 -0.52 -25.91
N LEU A 149 4.63 -0.82 -26.08
CA LEU A 149 3.81 -1.39 -25.01
C LEU A 149 4.28 -2.79 -24.61
N LEU A 150 4.75 -3.62 -25.56
CA LEU A 150 5.33 -4.92 -25.26
C LEU A 150 6.66 -4.78 -24.49
N ALA A 151 7.52 -3.82 -24.86
CA ALA A 151 8.74 -3.54 -24.11
C ALA A 151 8.42 -3.05 -22.68
N ALA A 152 7.43 -2.17 -22.54
CA ALA A 152 6.92 -1.71 -21.25
C ALA A 152 6.41 -2.86 -20.38
N PHE A 153 5.58 -3.73 -20.97
CA PHE A 153 5.04 -4.91 -20.30
C PHE A 153 6.18 -5.84 -19.87
N ALA A 154 7.12 -6.18 -20.75
CA ALA A 154 8.26 -7.04 -20.42
C ALA A 154 9.09 -6.47 -19.27
N ARG A 155 9.30 -5.14 -19.24
CA ARG A 155 10.03 -4.48 -18.15
C ARG A 155 9.28 -4.56 -16.83
N LEU A 156 7.97 -4.24 -16.83
CA LEU A 156 7.13 -4.32 -15.63
C LEU A 156 7.01 -5.77 -15.13
N PHE A 157 6.85 -6.73 -16.04
CA PHE A 157 6.82 -8.15 -15.74
C PHE A 157 8.15 -8.60 -15.09
N ALA A 158 9.30 -8.22 -15.66
CA ALA A 158 10.60 -8.55 -15.09
C ALA A 158 10.81 -7.93 -13.68
N VAL A 159 10.33 -6.70 -13.45
CA VAL A 159 10.32 -6.11 -12.09
C VAL A 159 9.45 -6.94 -11.15
N SER A 160 8.22 -7.25 -11.54
CA SER A 160 7.30 -8.06 -10.74
C SER A 160 7.90 -9.43 -10.42
N GLU A 161 8.40 -10.15 -11.41
CA GLU A 161 9.10 -11.43 -11.24
C GLU A 161 10.30 -11.30 -10.29
N SER A 162 11.14 -10.26 -10.44
CA SER A 162 12.25 -10.04 -9.51
C SER A 162 11.80 -9.82 -8.06
N VAL A 163 10.61 -9.22 -7.85
CA VAL A 163 10.04 -9.06 -6.51
C VAL A 163 9.50 -10.40 -5.99
N TYR A 164 8.77 -11.15 -6.81
CA TYR A 164 8.23 -12.46 -6.43
C TYR A 164 9.34 -13.49 -6.18
N ALA A 165 10.40 -13.51 -6.99
CA ALA A 165 11.54 -14.40 -6.83
C ALA A 165 12.29 -14.20 -5.51
N ARG A 166 12.19 -13.00 -4.90
CA ARG A 166 12.75 -12.73 -3.56
C ARG A 166 11.86 -13.22 -2.41
N LYS A 167 10.61 -13.60 -2.68
CA LYS A 167 9.72 -14.21 -1.71
C LYS A 167 9.97 -15.71 -1.70
N GLN A 168 10.78 -16.16 -0.75
CA GLN A 168 11.18 -17.57 -0.64
C GLN A 168 10.92 -18.13 0.76
N LEU A 169 10.50 -17.28 1.70
CA LEU A 169 10.37 -17.66 3.10
C LEU A 169 8.95 -18.10 3.42
N PRO A 170 8.68 -19.38 3.70
CA PRO A 170 7.39 -19.81 4.21
C PRO A 170 7.17 -19.29 5.64
N VAL A 171 6.00 -18.71 5.89
CA VAL A 171 5.50 -18.27 7.20
C VAL A 171 4.13 -18.90 7.41
N GLY A 172 3.92 -19.53 8.58
CA GLY A 172 2.74 -20.35 8.85
C GLY A 172 2.87 -21.77 8.28
N GLY A 173 1.83 -22.59 8.48
CA GLY A 173 1.79 -24.01 8.10
C GLY A 173 0.52 -24.39 7.34
N GLY A 174 0.54 -25.56 6.71
CA GLY A 174 -0.64 -26.13 6.03
C GLY A 174 -1.26 -25.20 4.98
N PRO A 175 -2.60 -25.06 4.95
CA PRO A 175 -3.31 -24.19 4.01
C PRO A 175 -3.11 -22.69 4.27
N ASP A 176 -2.62 -22.30 5.46
CA ASP A 176 -2.39 -20.89 5.84
C ASP A 176 -0.95 -20.42 5.58
N LYS A 177 -0.16 -21.22 4.85
CA LYS A 177 1.22 -20.90 4.52
C LYS A 177 1.30 -19.71 3.56
N ILE A 178 1.99 -18.65 3.99
CA ILE A 178 2.25 -17.45 3.20
C ILE A 178 3.73 -17.41 2.83
N ILE A 179 4.04 -17.09 1.57
CA ILE A 179 5.43 -16.91 1.13
C ILE A 179 5.83 -15.44 1.26
N ALA A 180 6.68 -15.16 2.24
CA ALA A 180 7.18 -13.84 2.59
C ALA A 180 8.60 -13.58 2.05
N PHE A 181 9.06 -12.35 2.22
CA PHE A 181 10.46 -11.98 1.96
C PHE A 181 11.37 -12.60 3.03
N GLY A 182 12.53 -13.09 2.59
CA GLY A 182 13.64 -13.46 3.47
C GLY A 182 14.66 -12.32 3.58
N SER A 183 15.93 -12.65 3.83
CA SER A 183 17.04 -11.68 3.87
C SER A 183 17.12 -10.85 2.57
N PRO A 184 17.39 -9.53 2.65
CA PRO A 184 17.70 -8.73 3.85
C PRO A 184 16.47 -8.18 4.59
N ASP A 185 15.24 -8.52 4.16
CA ASP A 185 14.03 -8.08 4.87
C ASP A 185 13.86 -8.88 6.17
N ALA A 186 14.04 -8.20 7.30
CA ALA A 186 13.96 -8.82 8.63
C ALA A 186 12.53 -9.21 9.03
N ARG A 187 11.50 -8.70 8.35
CA ARG A 187 10.10 -8.86 8.77
C ARG A 187 9.62 -10.30 8.68
N GLY A 188 9.87 -10.97 7.56
CA GLY A 188 9.48 -12.37 7.38
C GLY A 188 10.14 -13.30 8.41
N PRO A 189 11.48 -13.28 8.55
CA PRO A 189 12.17 -14.08 9.57
C PRO A 189 11.68 -13.79 10.99
N ALA A 190 11.45 -12.52 11.33
CA ALA A 190 10.93 -12.14 12.64
C ALA A 190 9.51 -12.64 12.88
N PHE A 191 8.64 -12.59 11.88
CA PHE A 191 7.28 -13.10 11.98
C PHE A 191 7.24 -14.61 12.25
N ARG A 192 8.08 -15.36 11.53
CA ARG A 192 8.26 -16.79 11.76
C ARG A 192 8.80 -17.07 13.16
N ALA A 193 9.84 -16.34 13.60
CA ALA A 193 10.39 -16.49 14.94
C ALA A 193 9.37 -16.17 16.05
N ALA A 194 8.50 -15.19 15.83
CA ALA A 194 7.41 -14.88 16.75
C ALA A 194 6.39 -16.03 16.82
N LEU A 195 5.98 -16.59 15.67
CA LEU A 195 5.09 -17.75 15.63
C LEU A 195 5.70 -18.97 16.33
N ASP A 196 6.97 -19.28 16.03
CA ASP A 196 7.68 -20.40 16.65
C ASP A 196 7.79 -20.21 18.17
N TRP A 197 8.04 -18.98 18.64
CA TRP A 197 8.05 -18.68 20.07
C TRP A 197 6.67 -18.87 20.70
N ILE A 198 5.62 -18.32 20.08
CA ILE A 198 4.25 -18.40 20.61
C ILE A 198 3.82 -19.87 20.73
N GLU A 199 4.08 -20.68 19.70
CA GLU A 199 3.69 -22.08 19.69
C GLU A 199 4.38 -22.89 20.80
N ASN A 200 5.66 -22.62 21.04
CA ASN A 200 6.45 -23.37 22.03
C ASN A 200 6.33 -22.84 23.47
N ASN A 201 5.91 -21.59 23.68
CA ASN A 201 6.02 -20.92 24.98
C ASN A 201 4.68 -20.40 25.53
N THR A 202 3.57 -20.60 24.81
CA THR A 202 2.23 -20.18 25.28
C THR A 202 1.28 -21.38 25.33
N PRO A 203 0.43 -21.49 26.37
CA PRO A 203 -0.63 -22.48 26.40
C PRO A 203 -1.53 -22.39 25.15
N ALA A 204 -2.01 -23.53 24.66
CA ALA A 204 -2.86 -23.58 23.46
C ALA A 204 -4.19 -22.80 23.64
N ASN A 205 -4.69 -22.71 24.87
CA ASN A 205 -5.89 -21.96 25.23
C ASN A 205 -5.60 -20.51 25.67
N ALA A 206 -4.34 -20.06 25.61
CA ALA A 206 -4.01 -18.68 25.97
C ALA A 206 -4.57 -17.69 24.94
N THR A 207 -4.90 -16.51 25.43
CA THR A 207 -5.40 -15.40 24.62
C THR A 207 -4.26 -14.46 24.22
N LEU A 208 -4.34 -13.90 23.00
CA LEU A 208 -3.29 -13.08 22.43
C LEU A 208 -3.87 -11.94 21.59
N ALA A 209 -3.34 -10.73 21.78
CA ALA A 209 -3.61 -9.59 20.90
C ALA A 209 -2.31 -8.99 20.37
N VAL A 210 -2.35 -8.47 19.15
CA VAL A 210 -1.20 -7.85 18.49
C VAL A 210 -1.50 -6.37 18.26
N LEU A 211 -0.56 -5.50 18.61
CA LEU A 211 -0.69 -4.04 18.54
C LEU A 211 0.49 -3.43 17.76
N PRO A 212 0.27 -2.33 17.01
CA PRO A 212 -1.04 -1.75 16.69
C PRO A 212 -1.79 -2.53 15.59
N GLU A 213 -1.07 -3.24 14.73
CA GLU A 213 -1.64 -3.95 13.58
C GLU A 213 -0.92 -5.29 13.39
N GLY A 214 -1.65 -6.40 13.51
CA GLY A 214 -1.06 -7.73 13.35
C GLY A 214 -2.07 -8.86 13.28
N ILE A 215 -3.21 -8.62 12.62
CA ILE A 215 -4.28 -9.60 12.44
C ILE A 215 -3.76 -10.93 11.85
N THR A 216 -2.78 -10.87 10.94
CA THR A 216 -2.14 -12.06 10.37
C THR A 216 -1.41 -12.88 11.44
N LEU A 217 -0.74 -12.23 12.40
CA LEU A 217 -0.03 -12.94 13.47
C LEU A 217 -1.02 -13.61 14.41
N ASN A 218 -2.10 -12.90 14.79
CA ASN A 218 -3.21 -13.47 15.57
C ASN A 218 -3.79 -14.71 14.87
N PHE A 219 -4.09 -14.58 13.57
CA PHE A 219 -4.69 -15.65 12.78
C PHE A 219 -3.78 -16.89 12.68
N LEU A 220 -2.49 -16.69 12.36
CA LEU A 220 -1.52 -17.77 12.20
C LEU A 220 -1.11 -18.42 13.54
N ALA A 221 -1.09 -17.65 14.63
CA ALA A 221 -0.76 -18.17 15.96
C ALA A 221 -1.86 -19.04 16.58
N ARG A 222 -3.06 -19.06 16.00
CA ARG A 222 -4.22 -19.84 16.50
C ARG A 222 -4.55 -19.56 17.98
N ARG A 223 -4.31 -18.33 18.44
CA ARG A 223 -4.69 -17.85 19.77
C ARG A 223 -5.89 -16.92 19.66
N VAL A 224 -6.82 -16.99 20.61
CA VAL A 224 -8.01 -16.14 20.60
C VAL A 224 -7.62 -14.72 20.97
N ASN A 225 -8.01 -13.74 20.15
CA ASN A 225 -8.02 -12.33 20.57
C ASN A 225 -9.32 -12.11 21.37
N PRO A 226 -9.23 -11.82 22.68
CA PRO A 226 -10.41 -11.69 23.55
C PRO A 226 -11.12 -10.34 23.36
N THR A 227 -10.58 -9.46 22.52
CA THR A 227 -11.11 -8.13 22.27
C THR A 227 -11.78 -8.07 20.89
N PRO A 228 -12.79 -7.19 20.69
CA PRO A 228 -13.35 -6.94 19.36
C PRO A 228 -12.42 -6.11 18.46
N CYS A 229 -11.26 -5.67 18.97
CA CYS A 229 -10.36 -4.75 18.29
C CYS A 229 -9.26 -5.54 17.55
N LEU A 230 -9.42 -5.71 16.24
CA LEU A 230 -8.48 -6.47 15.40
C LEU A 230 -7.31 -5.61 14.86
N SER A 231 -7.50 -4.31 14.79
CA SER A 231 -6.52 -3.32 14.33
C SER A 231 -6.71 -2.02 15.11
N TRP A 232 -5.60 -1.34 15.37
CA TRP A 232 -5.52 -0.06 16.07
C TRP A 232 -4.95 1.03 15.17
N ASP A 233 -5.28 1.01 13.88
CA ASP A 233 -4.93 2.09 12.97
C ASP A 233 -5.83 3.33 13.16
N PRO A 234 -5.39 4.52 12.71
CA PRO A 234 -6.14 5.76 12.88
C PRO A 234 -7.58 5.71 12.34
N ASN A 235 -7.88 4.97 11.27
CA ASN A 235 -9.25 4.90 10.76
C ASN A 235 -10.17 4.16 11.72
N MET A 236 -9.70 3.04 12.29
CA MET A 236 -10.46 2.28 13.28
C MET A 236 -10.72 3.11 14.53
N MET A 237 -9.75 3.91 14.96
CA MET A 237 -9.92 4.81 16.11
C MET A 237 -10.93 5.93 15.84
N ILE A 238 -10.96 6.48 14.62
CA ILE A 238 -11.96 7.49 14.23
C ILE A 238 -13.37 6.88 14.22
N VAL A 239 -13.51 5.67 13.68
CA VAL A 239 -14.82 5.01 13.53
C VAL A 239 -15.36 4.51 14.86
N PHE A 240 -14.53 3.85 15.68
CA PHE A 240 -14.99 3.17 16.90
C PHE A 240 -14.72 3.95 18.19
N GLY A 241 -13.86 4.98 18.13
CA GLY A 241 -13.44 5.79 19.26
C GLY A 241 -12.34 5.13 20.09
N GLN A 242 -11.19 5.78 20.21
CA GLN A 242 -10.04 5.25 20.96
C GLN A 242 -10.40 4.86 22.40
N ALA A 243 -11.13 5.69 23.14
CA ALA A 243 -11.50 5.43 24.53
C ALA A 243 -12.34 4.14 24.68
N ARG A 244 -13.26 3.90 23.74
CA ARG A 244 -14.09 2.69 23.72
C ARG A 244 -13.26 1.45 23.39
N MET A 245 -12.35 1.56 22.43
CA MET A 245 -11.42 0.47 22.09
C MET A 245 -10.53 0.14 23.29
N THR A 246 -9.99 1.15 23.98
CA THR A 246 -9.18 0.98 25.20
C THR A 246 -9.98 0.30 26.30
N ALA A 247 -11.18 0.78 26.59
CA ALA A 247 -12.05 0.16 27.59
C ALA A 247 -12.39 -1.31 27.25
N ALA A 248 -12.63 -1.62 25.98
CA ALA A 248 -12.88 -3.00 25.54
C ALA A 248 -11.66 -3.91 25.74
N PHE A 249 -10.45 -3.38 25.51
CA PHE A 249 -9.19 -4.10 25.74
C PHE A 249 -8.93 -4.34 27.22
N GLU A 250 -9.15 -3.33 28.06
CA GLU A 250 -8.98 -3.42 29.52
C GLU A 250 -10.01 -4.36 30.17
N ALA A 251 -11.24 -4.39 29.66
CA ALA A 251 -12.30 -5.28 30.15
C ALA A 251 -12.06 -6.75 29.80
N HIS A 252 -11.40 -7.04 28.67
CA HIS A 252 -11.08 -8.40 28.23
C HIS A 252 -9.58 -8.52 27.91
N PRO A 253 -8.71 -8.41 28.92
CA PRO A 253 -7.28 -8.29 28.71
C PRO A 253 -6.67 -9.65 28.30
N PRO A 254 -5.87 -9.71 27.22
CA PRO A 254 -5.27 -10.96 26.77
C PRO A 254 -4.16 -11.45 27.71
N ASP A 255 -3.86 -12.75 27.69
CA ASP A 255 -2.74 -13.32 28.44
C ASP A 255 -1.40 -12.83 27.89
N TYR A 256 -1.33 -12.62 26.58
CA TYR A 256 -0.16 -12.12 25.86
C TYR A 256 -0.50 -10.92 24.97
N VAL A 257 0.42 -9.97 24.93
CA VAL A 257 0.39 -8.85 23.97
C VAL A 257 1.64 -8.92 23.11
N VAL A 258 1.47 -8.84 21.81
CA VAL A 258 2.59 -8.70 20.87
C VAL A 258 2.61 -7.27 20.35
N LEU A 259 3.69 -6.55 20.62
CA LEU A 259 3.97 -5.26 20.01
C LEU A 259 4.79 -5.49 18.74
N ILE A 260 4.37 -4.90 17.63
CA ILE A 260 5.09 -4.94 16.35
C ILE A 260 5.37 -3.52 15.87
N GLU A 261 6.58 -3.31 15.36
CA GLU A 261 6.93 -2.04 14.72
C GLU A 261 6.06 -1.82 13.47
N ARG A 262 5.39 -0.67 13.44
CA ARG A 262 4.53 -0.26 12.33
C ARG A 262 4.71 1.23 12.07
N ASN A 263 5.36 1.55 10.96
CA ASN A 263 5.38 2.92 10.43
C ASN A 263 3.95 3.29 10.01
N GLN A 264 3.37 4.36 10.56
CA GLN A 264 2.01 4.84 10.22
C GLN A 264 2.04 6.18 9.47
N SER A 265 3.14 6.47 8.76
CA SER A 265 3.31 7.75 8.05
C SER A 265 2.27 7.98 6.96
N GLU A 266 1.59 6.94 6.47
CA GLU A 266 0.46 7.11 5.55
C GLU A 266 -0.74 7.86 6.15
N PHE A 267 -0.80 8.00 7.48
CA PHE A 267 -1.85 8.72 8.19
C PHE A 267 -1.37 10.05 8.79
N ASP A 268 -0.12 10.46 8.51
CA ASP A 268 0.51 11.62 9.14
C ASP A 268 0.47 11.58 10.69
N THR A 269 0.50 10.36 11.26
CA THR A 269 0.48 10.11 12.72
C THR A 269 1.82 9.59 13.23
N PRO A 270 2.20 9.91 14.49
CA PRO A 270 3.38 9.33 15.14
C PRO A 270 3.22 7.82 15.40
N GLU A 271 4.23 7.18 15.97
CA GLU A 271 4.17 5.77 16.36
C GLU A 271 3.09 5.52 17.42
N PHE A 272 2.53 4.31 17.44
CA PHE A 272 1.51 3.91 18.42
C PHE A 272 2.04 4.03 19.86
N GLY A 273 1.26 4.67 20.72
CA GLY A 273 1.63 4.98 22.10
C GLY A 273 2.03 6.43 22.35
N HIS A 274 2.18 7.24 21.30
CA HIS A 274 2.43 8.68 21.42
C HIS A 274 1.14 9.49 21.63
N SER A 275 1.29 10.76 22.00
CA SER A 275 0.17 11.65 22.30
C SER A 275 -0.83 11.69 21.13
N GLY A 276 -2.10 11.48 21.45
CA GLY A 276 -3.19 11.44 20.47
C GLY A 276 -3.37 10.12 19.72
N TYR A 277 -2.48 9.13 19.90
CA TYR A 277 -2.58 7.84 19.20
C TYR A 277 -2.16 6.66 20.08
N GLY A 278 -3.14 5.95 20.66
CA GLY A 278 -2.91 4.73 21.44
C GLY A 278 -2.23 4.92 22.81
N GLN A 279 -1.91 6.16 23.22
CA GLN A 279 -1.18 6.47 24.45
C GLN A 279 -1.76 5.81 25.71
N ALA A 280 -3.07 5.96 25.92
CA ALA A 280 -3.73 5.44 27.13
C ALA A 280 -3.62 3.91 27.21
N LEU A 281 -3.84 3.22 26.08
CA LEU A 281 -3.68 1.77 26.04
C LEU A 281 -2.23 1.37 26.29
N MET A 282 -1.26 2.03 25.65
CA MET A 282 0.15 1.70 25.83
C MET A 282 0.61 1.90 27.27
N GLN A 283 0.16 2.97 27.93
CA GLN A 283 0.43 3.18 29.37
C GLN A 283 -0.16 2.05 30.22
N TRP A 284 -1.39 1.61 29.91
CA TRP A 284 -2.01 0.50 30.59
C TRP A 284 -1.25 -0.82 30.33
N VAL A 285 -0.84 -1.10 29.09
CA VAL A 285 -0.05 -2.29 28.71
C VAL A 285 1.29 -2.30 29.46
N THR A 286 2.03 -1.19 29.49
CA THR A 286 3.30 -1.10 30.21
C THR A 286 3.13 -1.35 31.71
N THR A 287 2.00 -0.96 32.30
CA THR A 287 1.68 -1.19 33.71
C THR A 287 1.22 -2.62 34.00
N ASN A 288 0.59 -3.32 33.05
CA ASN A 288 -0.03 -4.62 33.28
C ASN A 288 0.73 -5.81 32.67
N TYR A 289 1.73 -5.57 31.83
CA TYR A 289 2.47 -6.63 31.13
C TYR A 289 3.99 -6.47 31.28
N SER A 290 4.69 -7.60 31.29
CA SER A 290 6.15 -7.68 31.33
C SER A 290 6.69 -8.34 30.06
N PRO A 291 7.81 -7.85 29.48
CA PRO A 291 8.41 -8.44 28.30
C PRO A 291 8.96 -9.84 28.58
N VAL A 292 8.72 -10.77 27.65
CA VAL A 292 9.18 -12.17 27.72
C VAL A 292 9.96 -12.60 26.49
N PHE A 293 9.83 -11.90 25.37
CA PHE A 293 10.62 -12.15 24.17
C PHE A 293 10.78 -10.89 23.32
N LEU A 294 11.95 -10.74 22.70
CA LEU A 294 12.26 -9.62 21.82
C LEU A 294 12.96 -10.15 20.55
N ILE A 295 12.48 -9.68 19.40
CA ILE A 295 13.04 -9.98 18.09
C ILE A 295 13.42 -8.66 17.44
N GLY A 296 14.70 -8.47 17.10
CA GLY A 296 15.19 -7.21 16.54
C GLY A 296 15.25 -6.09 17.58
N HIS A 297 14.63 -4.95 17.29
CA HIS A 297 14.64 -3.78 18.17
C HIS A 297 13.37 -3.64 19.00
N PRO A 298 13.40 -2.93 20.14
CA PRO A 298 12.18 -2.53 20.84
C PRO A 298 11.24 -1.79 19.87
N PRO A 299 10.02 -2.31 19.61
CA PRO A 299 9.09 -1.70 18.67
C PRO A 299 8.50 -0.41 19.25
N LEU A 300 8.03 0.46 18.36
CA LEU A 300 7.30 1.70 18.63
C LEU A 300 8.14 2.79 19.35
N GLN A 301 9.46 2.76 19.18
CA GLN A 301 10.37 3.73 19.85
C GLN A 301 11.19 4.58 18.89
N ASN A 302 11.74 3.99 17.82
CA ASN A 302 12.72 4.67 16.95
C ASN A 302 12.60 4.28 15.47
N GLY A 303 11.46 3.71 15.07
CA GLY A 303 11.17 3.27 13.70
C GLY A 303 11.98 2.05 13.23
N ARG A 304 12.85 1.48 14.07
CA ARG A 304 13.59 0.26 13.73
C ARG A 304 12.70 -0.95 13.92
N PHE A 305 12.66 -1.81 12.91
CA PHE A 305 11.80 -2.97 12.95
C PHE A 305 12.13 -3.92 14.11
N GLY A 306 11.08 -4.37 14.79
CA GLY A 306 11.14 -5.45 15.76
C GLY A 306 9.75 -5.89 16.22
N ILE A 307 9.77 -6.98 16.99
CA ILE A 307 8.58 -7.58 17.60
C ILE A 307 8.91 -7.85 19.06
N GLN A 308 8.04 -7.45 19.98
CA GLN A 308 8.18 -7.72 21.40
C GLN A 308 6.94 -8.44 21.91
N ILE A 309 7.14 -9.56 22.59
CA ILE A 309 6.07 -10.34 23.21
C ILE A 309 6.09 -10.04 24.71
N LEU A 310 4.91 -9.70 25.22
CA LEU A 310 4.66 -9.35 26.61
C LEU A 310 3.70 -10.37 27.20
N ARG A 311 3.91 -10.72 28.47
CA ARG A 311 3.03 -11.57 29.26
C ARG A 311 2.34 -10.74 30.33
N ARG A 312 1.05 -10.99 30.54
CA ARG A 312 0.28 -10.32 31.60
C ARG A 312 0.89 -10.62 32.97
N ARG A 313 1.07 -9.58 33.78
CA ARG A 313 1.50 -9.72 35.18
C ARG A 313 0.36 -10.37 35.98
N PRO A 314 0.68 -11.13 37.04
CA PRO A 314 -0.33 -11.56 38.00
C PRO A 314 -1.11 -10.34 38.51
N ALA A 315 -2.42 -10.48 38.69
CA ALA A 315 -3.21 -9.42 39.30
C ALA A 315 -2.59 -9.06 40.66
N GLN A 316 -2.27 -7.77 40.87
CA GLN A 316 -1.84 -7.34 42.20
C GLN A 316 -3.01 -7.59 43.17
N PRO A 317 -2.78 -8.25 44.31
CA PRO A 317 -3.81 -8.34 45.34
C PRO A 317 -4.18 -6.92 45.78
N PRO A 318 -5.47 -6.67 46.10
CA PRO A 318 -5.88 -5.36 46.58
C PRO A 318 -5.04 -4.95 47.79
N PRO A 319 -4.70 -3.65 47.93
CA PRO A 319 -3.97 -3.17 49.09
C PRO A 319 -4.72 -3.59 50.36
N ALA A 320 -4.00 -4.20 51.30
CA ALA A 320 -4.56 -4.63 52.56
C ALA A 320 -5.28 -3.43 53.23
N PRO A 321 -6.49 -3.62 53.79
CA PRO A 321 -7.18 -2.55 54.48
C PRO A 321 -6.25 -1.98 55.57
N PRO A 322 -6.25 -0.65 55.78
CA PRO A 322 -5.44 -0.03 56.80
C PRO A 322 -5.73 -0.72 58.14
N ARG A 323 -4.67 -1.17 58.82
CA ARG A 323 -4.79 -1.68 60.19
C ARG A 323 -5.28 -0.52 61.06
N ASP A 324 -6.50 -0.62 61.57
CA ASP A 324 -7.00 0.28 62.60
C ASP A 324 -6.05 0.22 63.81
N SER A 325 -5.23 1.27 63.97
CA SER A 325 -4.36 1.46 65.12
C SER A 325 -5.11 2.12 66.29
N SER A 326 -6.38 1.76 66.51
CA SER A 326 -7.22 2.29 67.59
C SER A 326 -7.51 1.21 68.64
N GLY A 327 -6.47 0.69 69.29
CA GLY A 327 -6.64 -0.43 70.22
C GLY A 327 -5.50 -0.65 71.22
N GLN A 328 -4.86 0.40 71.73
CA GLN A 328 -4.05 0.32 72.96
C GLN A 328 -3.89 1.71 73.55
N ASP A 329 -4.68 2.00 74.60
CA ASP A 329 -4.22 2.65 75.83
C ASP A 329 -5.41 3.04 76.70
N SER A 330 -5.86 2.10 77.54
CA SER A 330 -6.54 2.47 78.78
C SER A 330 -6.46 1.32 79.78
N LYS A 331 -5.85 1.63 80.94
CA LYS A 331 -5.92 1.00 82.27
C LYS A 331 -4.66 0.27 82.76
N SER A 332 -3.77 1.04 83.40
CA SER A 332 -3.28 0.69 84.75
C SER A 332 -2.74 1.91 85.50
N SER A 333 -3.53 2.45 86.44
CA SER A 333 -3.03 3.17 87.62
C SER A 333 -4.17 3.45 88.57
N GLY A 334 -4.04 2.95 89.80
CA GLY A 334 -4.88 3.35 90.93
C GLY A 334 -5.30 2.19 91.82
N MET A 335 -4.49 1.84 92.81
CA MET A 335 -4.88 1.81 94.23
C MET A 335 -3.75 1.23 95.10
N GLN A 336 -3.12 2.12 95.88
CA GLN A 336 -2.45 1.81 97.14
C GLN A 336 -3.02 2.77 98.20
N THR A 337 -3.46 2.18 99.31
CA THR A 337 -3.90 2.69 100.64
C THR A 337 -5.14 1.85 101.01
N GLY A 338 -5.27 1.19 102.16
CA GLY A 338 -4.47 1.06 103.37
C GLY A 338 -5.44 0.62 104.47
N LEU A 339 -5.23 -0.56 105.06
CA LEU A 339 -5.51 -1.01 106.44
C LEU A 339 -5.36 -2.53 106.54
#